data_AF-A0A3L6PAL9-F1
#
_entry.id   AF-A0A3L6PAL9-F1
#
_cell.length_a   1.000
_cell.length_b   1.000
_cell.length_c   1.000
_cell.angle_alpha   90.00
_cell.angle_beta   90.00
_cell.angle_gamma   90.00
#
_symmetry.space_group_name_H-M   'P 1'
#
loop_
_entity.id
_entity.type
_entity.pdbx_description
1 polymer ?
#
loop_
_entity_poly.entity_id
_entity_poly.type
_entity_poly.pdbx_seq_one_letter_code
_entity_poly.pdbx_strand_id
1 'polypeptide(L)'
;MEVEQKPEAMEVDQVAAAQEEEADQDAVRSPRKEEVAATATKKITKKVRKVAKLAVQSLEMYYGDRAYRFLFDCVADFFADLLASDLKQLAPGGKKRKIGLATKWCPTPGSSFDRSTLLCEAIARRLFPRDSNPDYAGLSEEHYSYQVLHRLRREVLVPLRKVLELPEVYMSAQRWSELPYTRVASVAMRRYKALFKKHDEVRFGKYLEDVAAGKAKIAAGALLPHEIAAAAFRGEKDDVSELQWRRMVDDLRKKGSLSNCIAICDVSGSMSGTPIEVCVALGLLISELSEKPWAGKGDHLQLASGDPDDQREEPPGEAEVRTAHGLGNEHQLPGGVRPHPPHGGGRPAAAGEDDQGRVRVQRHGVRPSVGEPGAVGD
;
A
#
# COMPACT_ATOMS: atom_id res chain seq x y z
N MET A 1 -29.28 -51.57 -42.89
CA MET A 1 -30.68 -51.88 -42.53
C MET A 1 -31.08 -50.89 -41.45
N GLU A 2 -31.17 -49.59 -41.75
CA GLU A 2 -32.06 -48.89 -42.73
C GLU A 2 -33.47 -48.68 -42.15
N VAL A 3 -34.21 -47.60 -42.42
CA VAL A 3 -34.14 -46.57 -43.49
C VAL A 3 -34.17 -45.13 -42.91
N GLU A 4 -33.93 -44.12 -43.75
CA GLU A 4 -33.94 -42.68 -43.43
C GLU A 4 -35.30 -41.95 -43.57
N GLN A 5 -35.45 -40.89 -42.75
CA GLN A 5 -35.98 -39.52 -43.02
C GLN A 5 -37.16 -39.19 -43.99
N LYS A 6 -38.05 -38.30 -43.49
CA LYS A 6 -38.78 -37.17 -44.19
C LYS A 6 -39.88 -37.54 -45.23
N PRO A 7 -40.71 -36.57 -45.74
CA PRO A 7 -40.84 -35.12 -45.44
C PRO A 7 -42.29 -34.55 -45.21
N GLU A 8 -42.28 -33.29 -44.71
CA GLU A 8 -43.16 -32.09 -44.88
C GLU A 8 -44.62 -32.06 -45.43
N ALA A 9 -45.41 -31.20 -44.75
CA ALA A 9 -46.27 -30.09 -45.24
C ALA A 9 -47.78 -30.25 -45.60
N MET A 10 -48.51 -29.14 -45.37
CA MET A 10 -49.83 -28.73 -45.92
C MET A 10 -51.06 -29.59 -45.51
N GLU A 11 -52.33 -29.12 -45.48
CA GLU A 11 -53.05 -27.81 -45.50
C GLU A 11 -54.56 -28.16 -45.16
N VAL A 12 -55.47 -27.29 -44.69
CA VAL A 12 -56.48 -26.51 -45.45
C VAL A 12 -57.60 -26.04 -44.48
N ASP A 13 -58.22 -24.90 -44.80
CA ASP A 13 -59.41 -24.23 -44.25
C ASP A 13 -60.69 -25.04 -43.90
N GLN A 14 -61.48 -24.45 -42.99
CA GLN A 14 -62.85 -23.95 -43.28
C GLN A 14 -63.43 -23.08 -42.13
N VAL A 15 -64.33 -22.09 -42.32
CA VAL A 15 -64.53 -20.96 -43.28
C VAL A 15 -65.90 -20.31 -42.99
N ALA A 16 -66.09 -19.03 -43.36
CA ALA A 16 -67.35 -18.22 -43.33
C ALA A 16 -67.89 -17.80 -41.94
N ALA A 17 -68.54 -16.64 -41.75
CA ALA A 17 -68.86 -15.47 -42.61
C ALA A 17 -69.03 -14.21 -41.71
N ALA A 18 -68.57 -13.00 -42.06
CA ALA A 18 -69.25 -11.95 -42.88
C ALA A 18 -70.58 -11.41 -42.28
N GLN A 19 -70.91 -10.10 -42.20
CA GLN A 19 -70.32 -8.81 -42.67
C GLN A 19 -70.90 -7.61 -41.83
N GLU A 20 -70.20 -6.48 -41.56
CA GLU A 20 -69.99 -5.20 -42.34
C GLU A 20 -71.26 -4.35 -42.64
N GLU A 21 -71.28 -3.00 -42.55
CA GLU A 21 -70.49 -2.04 -41.73
C GLU A 21 -71.36 -0.88 -41.13
N GLU A 22 -71.33 0.46 -41.38
CA GLU A 22 -70.55 1.43 -42.21
C GLU A 22 -70.83 2.91 -41.72
N ALA A 23 -70.13 3.94 -42.26
CA ALA A 23 -70.41 5.41 -42.28
C ALA A 23 -70.40 6.32 -41.00
N ASP A 24 -69.88 7.57 -41.00
CA ASP A 24 -68.84 8.23 -41.84
C ASP A 24 -68.27 9.56 -41.21
N GLN A 25 -67.03 9.91 -41.59
CA GLN A 25 -66.27 11.19 -41.66
C GLN A 25 -66.36 12.39 -40.64
N ASP A 26 -65.18 12.64 -40.03
CA ASP A 26 -64.38 13.89 -40.01
C ASP A 26 -64.75 15.16 -39.16
N ALA A 27 -63.81 15.58 -38.29
CA ALA A 27 -63.40 16.99 -38.01
C ALA A 27 -62.32 17.13 -36.91
N VAL A 28 -61.33 18.02 -37.09
CA VAL A 28 -60.16 18.23 -36.20
C VAL A 28 -60.40 19.19 -35.03
N ARG A 29 -59.96 18.84 -33.80
CA ARG A 29 -59.57 19.84 -32.76
C ARG A 29 -58.54 19.34 -31.72
N SER A 30 -57.72 20.27 -31.20
CA SER A 30 -56.49 20.00 -30.42
C SER A 30 -56.66 19.49 -28.97
N PRO A 31 -55.68 18.75 -28.43
CA PRO A 31 -55.67 18.33 -27.02
C PRO A 31 -55.15 19.42 -26.06
N ARG A 32 -55.96 19.75 -25.05
CA ARG A 32 -55.70 20.54 -23.81
C ARG A 32 -56.96 20.31 -22.93
N LYS A 33 -56.91 20.11 -21.61
CA LYS A 33 -55.95 20.55 -20.58
C LYS A 33 -56.05 19.66 -19.31
N GLU A 34 -55.05 19.75 -18.44
CA GLU A 34 -55.16 19.61 -16.97
C GLU A 34 -55.56 18.26 -16.33
N GLU A 35 -54.65 17.28 -16.39
CA GLU A 35 -54.20 16.62 -15.14
C GLU A 35 -52.78 17.09 -14.82
N VAL A 36 -52.56 17.72 -13.66
CA VAL A 36 -51.26 18.31 -13.28
C VAL A 36 -50.92 18.03 -11.82
N ALA A 37 -49.66 17.63 -11.58
CA ALA A 37 -48.97 17.63 -10.29
C ALA A 37 -49.54 16.74 -9.15
N ALA A 38 -49.37 15.42 -9.30
CA ALA A 38 -49.18 14.49 -8.16
C ALA A 38 -47.76 13.91 -8.10
N THR A 39 -46.75 14.61 -8.65
CA THR A 39 -45.33 14.23 -8.59
C THR A 39 -44.79 14.33 -7.16
N ALA A 40 -44.90 13.21 -6.43
CA ALA A 40 -44.44 13.08 -5.05
C ALA A 40 -42.96 13.51 -4.91
N THR A 41 -42.74 14.66 -4.28
CA THR A 41 -41.41 15.26 -4.09
C THR A 41 -40.58 14.41 -3.11
N LYS A 42 -39.81 13.47 -3.65
CA LYS A 42 -38.91 12.58 -2.91
C LYS A 42 -37.97 13.40 -2.01
N LYS A 43 -38.30 13.46 -0.71
CA LYS A 43 -37.62 14.32 0.29
C LYS A 43 -36.12 14.05 0.31
N ILE A 44 -35.33 14.96 -0.29
CA ILE A 44 -33.88 14.80 -0.47
C ILE A 44 -33.20 14.58 0.87
N THR A 45 -32.62 13.40 1.06
CA THR A 45 -32.08 12.94 2.35
C THR A 45 -30.87 13.78 2.80
N LYS A 46 -30.63 13.86 4.11
CA LYS A 46 -29.48 14.57 4.70
C LYS A 46 -28.14 14.14 4.06
N LYS A 47 -28.00 12.85 3.71
CA LYS A 47 -26.82 12.27 3.05
C LYS A 47 -26.61 12.80 1.62
N VAL A 48 -27.69 12.92 0.83
CA VAL A 48 -27.62 13.49 -0.53
C VAL A 48 -27.29 14.98 -0.49
N ARG A 49 -27.89 15.74 0.45
CA ARG A 49 -27.56 17.17 0.64
C ARG A 49 -26.08 17.39 1.00
N LYS A 50 -25.51 16.57 1.89
CA LYS A 50 -24.08 16.63 2.24
C LYS A 50 -23.18 16.32 1.04
N VAL A 51 -23.56 15.35 0.20
CA VAL A 51 -22.83 15.01 -1.04
C VAL A 51 -22.87 16.17 -2.02
N ALA A 52 -24.04 16.75 -2.28
CA ALA A 52 -24.17 17.89 -3.19
C ALA A 52 -23.32 19.10 -2.73
N LYS A 53 -23.32 19.42 -1.42
CA LYS A 53 -22.46 20.49 -0.89
C LYS A 53 -20.98 20.24 -1.12
N LEU A 54 -20.50 19.00 -0.96
CA LEU A 54 -19.08 18.67 -1.17
C LEU A 54 -18.69 18.73 -2.65
N ALA A 55 -19.57 18.29 -3.56
CA ALA A 55 -19.36 18.42 -5.00
C ALA A 55 -19.30 19.89 -5.45
N VAL A 56 -20.23 20.73 -4.97
CA VAL A 56 -20.21 22.18 -5.22
C VAL A 56 -18.93 22.82 -4.69
N GLN A 57 -18.54 22.52 -3.44
CA GLN A 57 -17.30 23.04 -2.84
C GLN A 57 -16.04 22.62 -3.64
N SER A 58 -16.03 21.42 -4.21
CA SER A 58 -14.93 20.95 -5.07
C SER A 58 -14.85 21.73 -6.39
N LEU A 59 -15.99 22.12 -6.97
CA LEU A 59 -16.05 22.96 -8.17
C LEU A 59 -15.69 24.43 -7.86
N GLU A 60 -16.15 24.96 -6.73
CA GLU A 60 -15.76 26.29 -6.23
C GLU A 60 -14.24 26.39 -6.04
N MET A 61 -13.60 25.37 -5.46
CA MET A 61 -12.14 25.28 -5.36
C MET A 61 -11.46 25.15 -6.73
N TYR A 62 -11.98 24.34 -7.64
CA TYR A 62 -11.41 24.13 -8.98
C TYR A 62 -11.43 25.40 -9.86
N TYR A 63 -12.51 26.18 -9.82
CA TYR A 63 -12.58 27.43 -10.57
C TYR A 63 -11.95 28.62 -9.84
N GLY A 64 -12.00 28.64 -8.49
CA GLY A 64 -11.47 29.73 -7.67
C GLY A 64 -9.95 29.68 -7.39
N ASP A 65 -9.36 28.50 -7.21
CA ASP A 65 -7.94 28.34 -6.89
C ASP A 65 -7.13 27.70 -8.03
N ARG A 66 -6.16 28.46 -8.54
CA ARG A 66 -5.25 28.04 -9.61
C ARG A 66 -4.30 26.92 -9.17
N ALA A 67 -3.90 26.89 -7.90
CA ALA A 67 -3.00 25.87 -7.35
C ALA A 67 -3.76 24.54 -7.14
N TYR A 68 -4.96 24.59 -6.53
CA TYR A 68 -5.85 23.43 -6.43
C TYR A 68 -6.16 22.84 -7.81
N ARG A 69 -6.52 23.67 -8.81
CA ARG A 69 -6.79 23.21 -10.17
C ARG A 69 -5.59 22.53 -10.82
N PHE A 70 -4.41 23.15 -10.76
CA PHE A 70 -3.18 22.55 -11.30
C PHE A 70 -2.90 21.19 -10.64
N LEU A 71 -3.05 21.07 -9.31
CA LEU A 71 -2.89 19.80 -8.60
C LEU A 71 -3.93 18.77 -9.04
N PHE A 72 -5.20 19.16 -9.16
CA PHE A 72 -6.31 18.30 -9.58
C PHE A 72 -6.09 17.74 -10.99
N ASP A 73 -5.73 18.61 -11.94
CA ASP A 73 -5.42 18.20 -13.31
C ASP A 73 -4.22 17.24 -13.34
N CYS A 74 -3.09 17.59 -12.72
CA CYS A 74 -1.92 16.71 -12.63
C CYS A 74 -2.25 15.33 -12.05
N VAL A 75 -3.14 15.25 -11.04
CA VAL A 75 -3.58 13.98 -10.45
C VAL A 75 -4.49 13.20 -11.40
N ALA A 76 -5.39 13.87 -12.12
CA ALA A 76 -6.27 13.24 -13.11
C ALA A 76 -5.49 12.71 -14.33
N ASP A 77 -4.50 13.47 -14.82
CA ASP A 77 -3.56 13.07 -15.87
C ASP A 77 -2.72 11.86 -15.43
N PHE A 78 -2.09 11.93 -14.25
CA PHE A 78 -1.29 10.84 -13.69
C PHE A 78 -2.08 9.52 -13.53
N PHE A 79 -3.34 9.59 -13.10
CA PHE A 79 -4.20 8.39 -13.07
C PHE A 79 -4.59 7.91 -14.46
N ALA A 80 -4.89 8.81 -15.41
CA ALA A 80 -5.24 8.42 -16.78
C ALA A 80 -4.05 7.73 -17.49
N ASP A 81 -2.85 8.29 -17.42
CA ASP A 81 -1.64 7.70 -18.02
C ASP A 81 -1.31 6.32 -17.47
N LEU A 82 -1.36 6.17 -16.13
CA LEU A 82 -1.10 4.88 -15.49
C LEU A 82 -2.16 3.84 -15.83
N LEU A 83 -3.45 4.21 -15.83
CA LEU A 83 -4.53 3.30 -16.21
C LEU A 83 -4.45 2.91 -17.70
N ALA A 84 -4.09 3.84 -18.60
CA ALA A 84 -3.86 3.55 -20.02
C ALA A 84 -2.65 2.63 -20.23
N SER A 85 -1.59 2.77 -19.43
CA SER A 85 -0.44 1.88 -19.43
C SER A 85 -0.79 0.48 -18.90
N ASP A 86 -1.54 0.41 -17.79
CA ASP A 86 -2.04 -0.83 -17.20
C ASP A 86 -2.94 -1.60 -18.17
N LEU A 87 -3.82 -0.92 -18.91
CA LEU A 87 -4.64 -1.52 -19.98
C LEU A 87 -3.77 -2.11 -21.11
N LYS A 88 -2.71 -1.43 -21.52
CA LYS A 88 -1.74 -1.96 -22.51
C LYS A 88 -0.99 -3.19 -21.99
N GLN A 89 -0.79 -3.33 -20.67
CA GLN A 89 -0.24 -4.55 -20.05
C GLN A 89 -1.28 -5.65 -19.78
N LEU A 90 -2.57 -5.33 -19.85
CA LEU A 90 -3.69 -6.28 -19.71
C LEU A 90 -4.06 -6.97 -21.03
N ALA A 91 -3.89 -6.26 -22.16
CA ALA A 91 -4.19 -6.73 -23.52
C ALA A 91 -3.44 -8.04 -23.89
N PRO A 92 -3.90 -8.79 -24.92
CA PRO A 92 -3.18 -9.98 -25.42
C PRO A 92 -1.71 -9.67 -25.75
N GLY A 93 -0.78 -10.49 -25.24
CA GLY A 93 0.67 -10.25 -25.29
C GLY A 93 1.23 -9.31 -24.20
N GLY A 94 0.37 -8.59 -23.47
CA GLY A 94 0.74 -7.73 -22.36
C GLY A 94 1.29 -8.48 -21.14
N LYS A 95 2.22 -7.86 -20.42
CA LYS A 95 2.89 -8.49 -19.27
C LYS A 95 2.14 -8.17 -17.99
N LYS A 96 1.12 -8.99 -17.65
CA LYS A 96 0.28 -8.84 -16.43
C LYS A 96 1.04 -8.54 -15.12
N ARG A 97 2.28 -9.03 -14.96
CA ARG A 97 3.17 -8.72 -13.80
C ARG A 97 3.72 -7.28 -13.76
N LYS A 98 3.51 -6.48 -14.81
CA LYS A 98 3.85 -5.05 -14.91
C LYS A 98 2.67 -4.11 -14.62
N ILE A 99 1.45 -4.64 -14.44
CA ILE A 99 0.28 -3.84 -14.07
C ILE A 99 0.52 -3.24 -12.68
N GLY A 100 0.39 -1.93 -12.58
CA GLY A 100 0.62 -1.16 -11.36
C GLY A 100 -0.55 -1.16 -10.39
N LEU A 101 -0.38 -0.45 -9.28
CA LEU A 101 -1.42 -0.28 -8.26
C LEU A 101 -2.34 0.93 -8.51
N ALA A 102 -2.23 1.61 -9.66
CA ALA A 102 -3.06 2.78 -9.99
C ALA A 102 -4.55 2.44 -9.87
N THR A 103 -4.96 1.30 -10.39
CA THR A 103 -6.34 0.79 -10.30
C THR A 103 -6.81 0.49 -8.86
N LYS A 104 -5.90 0.20 -7.92
CA LYS A 104 -6.24 0.03 -6.49
C LYS A 104 -6.56 1.38 -5.83
N TRP A 105 -5.79 2.42 -6.16
CA TRP A 105 -5.90 3.75 -5.55
C TRP A 105 -6.88 4.69 -6.25
N CYS A 106 -7.13 4.50 -7.55
CA CYS A 106 -8.13 5.26 -8.29
C CYS A 106 -9.50 5.13 -7.60
N PRO A 107 -10.21 6.24 -7.33
CA PRO A 107 -11.56 6.18 -6.78
C PRO A 107 -12.50 5.37 -7.70
N THR A 108 -13.59 4.87 -7.11
CA THR A 108 -14.65 4.21 -7.88
C THR A 108 -15.77 5.22 -8.16
N PRO A 109 -16.34 5.29 -9.38
CA PRO A 109 -17.46 6.18 -9.67
C PRO A 109 -18.59 6.04 -8.66
N GLY A 110 -19.04 7.16 -8.09
CA GLY A 110 -20.05 7.22 -7.04
C GLY A 110 -19.59 6.78 -5.64
N SER A 111 -18.28 6.62 -5.39
CA SER A 111 -17.71 6.41 -4.04
C SER A 111 -17.75 7.67 -3.18
N SER A 112 -17.38 7.58 -1.89
CA SER A 112 -17.30 8.75 -1.00
C SER A 112 -16.29 9.79 -1.44
N PHE A 113 -15.12 9.36 -1.90
CA PHE A 113 -14.03 10.23 -2.38
C PHE A 113 -14.39 10.91 -3.70
N ASP A 114 -15.00 10.15 -4.62
CA ASP A 114 -15.48 10.68 -5.89
C ASP A 114 -16.56 11.75 -5.69
N ARG A 115 -17.53 11.50 -4.79
CA ARG A 115 -18.56 12.47 -4.39
C ARG A 115 -18.05 13.77 -3.74
N SER A 116 -16.77 13.83 -3.36
CA SER A 116 -16.14 15.01 -2.76
C SER A 116 -15.00 15.60 -3.59
N THR A 117 -14.74 15.07 -4.79
CA THR A 117 -13.65 15.53 -5.67
C THR A 117 -14.03 15.57 -7.16
N LEU A 118 -15.03 14.79 -7.58
CA LEU A 118 -15.39 14.56 -8.99
C LEU A 118 -14.26 13.97 -9.85
N LEU A 119 -13.22 13.42 -9.20
CA LEU A 119 -11.99 12.97 -9.85
C LEU A 119 -12.21 11.79 -10.82
N CYS A 120 -13.21 10.92 -10.62
CA CYS A 120 -13.48 9.86 -11.59
C CYS A 120 -13.91 10.42 -12.95
N GLU A 121 -14.62 11.55 -12.97
CA GLU A 121 -15.07 12.15 -14.23
C GLU A 121 -13.88 12.79 -14.97
N ALA A 122 -13.01 13.49 -14.25
CA ALA A 122 -11.79 14.06 -14.82
C ALA A 122 -10.87 12.98 -15.42
N ILE A 123 -10.70 11.84 -14.73
CA ILE A 123 -9.95 10.68 -15.25
C ILE A 123 -10.69 10.03 -16.44
N ALA A 124 -12.01 9.87 -16.37
CA ALA A 124 -12.79 9.23 -17.43
C ALA A 124 -12.79 10.06 -18.73
N ARG A 125 -12.95 11.38 -18.65
CA ARG A 125 -12.87 12.31 -19.79
C ARG A 125 -11.48 12.32 -20.46
N ARG A 126 -10.41 12.01 -19.71
CA ARG A 126 -9.03 11.86 -20.21
C ARG A 126 -8.77 10.51 -20.88
N LEU A 127 -9.28 9.42 -20.29
CA LEU A 127 -9.18 8.06 -20.86
C LEU A 127 -10.09 7.85 -22.08
N PHE A 128 -11.22 8.56 -22.14
CA PHE A 128 -12.19 8.48 -23.22
C PHE A 128 -12.60 9.88 -23.70
N PRO A 129 -11.71 10.63 -24.39
CA PRO A 129 -12.03 11.96 -24.92
C PRO A 129 -13.25 11.94 -25.85
N ARG A 130 -13.93 13.08 -26.02
CA ARG A 130 -15.16 13.16 -26.82
C ARG A 130 -14.92 12.78 -28.29
N ASP A 131 -13.73 13.02 -28.81
CA ASP A 131 -13.32 12.68 -30.19
C ASP A 131 -12.93 11.20 -30.37
N SER A 132 -12.86 10.41 -29.29
CA SER A 132 -12.39 9.00 -29.34
C SER A 132 -13.44 7.99 -29.81
N ASN A 133 -14.71 8.40 -29.94
CA ASN A 133 -15.79 7.56 -30.45
C ASN A 133 -16.88 8.43 -31.12
N PRO A 134 -17.26 8.17 -32.39
CA PRO A 134 -18.38 8.84 -33.04
C PRO A 134 -19.69 8.86 -32.22
N ASP A 135 -19.96 7.82 -31.41
CA ASP A 135 -21.16 7.77 -30.54
C ASP A 135 -21.26 8.97 -29.59
N TYR A 136 -20.13 9.58 -29.21
CA TYR A 136 -20.07 10.69 -28.26
C TYR A 136 -20.40 12.05 -28.88
N ALA A 137 -20.38 12.17 -30.22
CA ALA A 137 -20.55 13.46 -30.90
C ALA A 137 -21.93 14.07 -30.60
N GLY A 138 -23.00 13.27 -30.70
CA GLY A 138 -24.39 13.70 -30.53
C GLY A 138 -24.93 13.74 -29.10
N LEU A 139 -24.14 13.39 -28.08
CA LEU A 139 -24.63 13.29 -26.70
C LEU A 139 -24.69 14.64 -25.96
N SER A 140 -25.62 14.76 -25.00
CA SER A 140 -25.52 15.82 -23.99
C SER A 140 -24.39 15.53 -23.01
N GLU A 141 -23.83 16.57 -22.39
CA GLU A 141 -22.73 16.42 -21.42
C GLU A 141 -23.06 15.45 -20.28
N GLU A 142 -24.31 15.42 -19.80
CA GLU A 142 -24.76 14.48 -18.76
C GLU A 142 -24.67 13.02 -19.21
N HIS A 143 -25.09 12.72 -20.46
CA HIS A 143 -25.03 11.37 -21.02
C HIS A 143 -23.59 10.96 -21.34
N TYR A 144 -22.78 11.88 -21.85
CA TYR A 144 -21.35 11.67 -22.07
C TYR A 144 -20.62 11.37 -20.75
N SER A 145 -20.79 12.20 -19.71
CA SER A 145 -20.23 11.96 -18.37
C SER A 145 -20.67 10.63 -17.79
N TYR A 146 -21.96 10.29 -17.87
CA TYR A 146 -22.48 8.98 -17.45
C TYR A 146 -21.78 7.83 -18.20
N GLN A 147 -21.66 7.93 -19.52
CA GLN A 147 -21.09 6.88 -20.36
C GLN A 147 -19.60 6.69 -20.08
N VAL A 148 -18.79 7.75 -20.04
CA VAL A 148 -17.34 7.63 -19.74
C VAL A 148 -17.09 7.09 -18.33
N LEU A 149 -17.92 7.45 -17.33
CA LEU A 149 -17.86 6.88 -15.99
C LEU A 149 -18.26 5.38 -15.97
N HIS A 150 -19.24 4.98 -16.78
CA HIS A 150 -19.64 3.59 -16.95
C HIS A 150 -18.51 2.75 -17.59
N ARG A 151 -17.86 3.28 -18.64
CA ARG A 151 -16.70 2.66 -19.30
C ARG A 151 -15.50 2.58 -18.36
N LEU A 152 -15.14 3.68 -17.67
CA LEU A 152 -14.10 3.68 -16.62
C LEU A 152 -14.33 2.55 -15.60
N ARG A 153 -15.57 2.38 -15.12
CA ARG A 153 -15.88 1.30 -14.19
C ARG A 153 -15.72 -0.09 -14.82
N ARG A 154 -16.32 -0.35 -15.99
CA ARG A 154 -16.45 -1.72 -16.55
C ARG A 154 -15.26 -2.18 -17.38
N GLU A 155 -14.69 -1.30 -18.20
CA GLU A 155 -13.59 -1.63 -19.12
C GLU A 155 -12.22 -1.42 -18.48
N VAL A 156 -12.12 -0.54 -17.48
CA VAL A 156 -10.84 -0.20 -16.84
C VAL A 156 -10.76 -0.78 -15.42
N LEU A 157 -11.55 -0.25 -14.48
CA LEU A 157 -11.37 -0.56 -13.06
C LEU A 157 -11.68 -2.01 -12.69
N VAL A 158 -12.75 -2.60 -13.25
CA VAL A 158 -13.13 -4.00 -12.97
C VAL A 158 -12.08 -5.02 -13.46
N PRO A 159 -11.67 -5.05 -14.74
CA PRO A 159 -10.75 -6.08 -15.22
C PRO A 159 -9.33 -5.91 -14.68
N LEU A 160 -8.84 -4.68 -14.49
CA LEU A 160 -7.54 -4.43 -13.87
C LEU A 160 -7.53 -4.87 -12.39
N ARG A 161 -8.56 -4.55 -11.60
CA ARG A 161 -8.69 -5.06 -10.21
C ARG A 161 -8.77 -6.57 -10.13
N LYS A 162 -9.35 -7.24 -11.14
CA LYS A 162 -9.38 -8.71 -11.23
C LYS A 162 -7.97 -9.30 -11.36
N VAL A 163 -7.07 -8.69 -12.14
CA VAL A 163 -5.68 -9.19 -12.32
C VAL A 163 -4.76 -8.85 -11.15
N LEU A 164 -5.08 -7.82 -10.36
CA LEU A 164 -4.38 -7.54 -9.10
C LEU A 164 -4.62 -8.62 -8.02
N GLU A 165 -5.73 -9.36 -8.10
CA GLU A 165 -6.10 -10.46 -7.18
C GLU A 165 -6.09 -10.03 -5.69
N LEU A 166 -6.60 -8.82 -5.44
CA LEU A 166 -6.67 -8.22 -4.11
C LEU A 166 -7.62 -9.01 -3.18
N PRO A 167 -7.22 -9.33 -1.93
CA PRO A 167 -8.04 -10.14 -1.01
C PRO A 167 -9.42 -9.51 -0.76
N GLU A 168 -9.51 -8.18 -0.72
CA GLU A 168 -10.77 -7.44 -0.50
C GLU A 168 -11.84 -7.78 -1.56
N VAL A 169 -11.44 -8.16 -2.79
CA VAL A 169 -12.35 -8.57 -3.88
C VAL A 169 -12.93 -9.96 -3.63
N TYR A 170 -12.14 -10.91 -3.13
CA TYR A 170 -12.60 -12.25 -2.77
C TYR A 170 -13.48 -12.21 -1.51
N MET A 171 -13.06 -11.46 -0.49
CA MET A 171 -13.77 -11.31 0.78
C MET A 171 -15.15 -10.67 0.60
N SER A 172 -15.24 -9.60 -0.19
CA SER A 172 -16.54 -8.93 -0.47
C SER A 172 -17.48 -9.79 -1.31
N ALA A 173 -16.95 -10.71 -2.13
CA ALA A 173 -17.73 -11.70 -2.87
C ALA A 173 -17.99 -13.02 -2.11
N GLN A 174 -17.49 -13.17 -0.86
CA GLN A 174 -17.48 -14.41 -0.07
C GLN A 174 -16.78 -15.61 -0.76
N ARG A 175 -15.89 -15.36 -1.72
CA ARG A 175 -15.16 -16.38 -2.50
C ARG A 175 -13.82 -16.73 -1.83
N TRP A 176 -13.88 -17.10 -0.55
CA TRP A 176 -12.72 -17.40 0.29
C TRP A 176 -11.85 -18.54 -0.27
N SER A 177 -12.49 -19.60 -0.77
CA SER A 177 -11.87 -20.78 -1.40
C SER A 177 -11.02 -20.48 -2.65
N GLU A 178 -11.19 -19.31 -3.28
CA GLU A 178 -10.38 -18.87 -4.42
C GLU A 178 -9.23 -17.93 -4.05
N LEU A 179 -9.14 -17.48 -2.79
CA LEU A 179 -8.21 -16.44 -2.36
C LEU A 179 -6.74 -16.95 -2.46
N PRO A 180 -5.85 -16.25 -3.19
CA PRO A 180 -4.46 -16.65 -3.38
C PRO A 180 -3.54 -16.07 -2.27
N TYR A 181 -3.41 -16.78 -1.15
CA TYR A 181 -2.63 -16.31 0.02
C TYR A 181 -1.19 -15.88 -0.29
N THR A 182 -0.52 -16.55 -1.24
CA THR A 182 0.85 -16.23 -1.69
C THR A 182 0.99 -14.86 -2.37
N ARG A 183 -0.12 -14.21 -2.74
CA ARG A 183 -0.15 -12.85 -3.32
C ARG A 183 -0.62 -11.78 -2.33
N VAL A 184 -1.04 -12.15 -1.12
CA VAL A 184 -1.53 -11.20 -0.11
C VAL A 184 -0.36 -10.39 0.46
N ALA A 185 -0.41 -9.06 0.29
CA ALA A 185 0.60 -8.14 0.80
C ALA A 185 0.69 -8.17 2.34
N SER A 186 1.87 -7.89 2.90
CA SER A 186 2.18 -8.08 4.32
C SER A 186 1.18 -7.42 5.28
N VAL A 187 0.85 -6.16 5.02
CA VAL A 187 -0.12 -5.36 5.79
C VAL A 187 -1.54 -5.94 5.69
N ALA A 188 -1.93 -6.44 4.52
CA ALA A 188 -3.23 -7.08 4.32
C ALA A 188 -3.30 -8.44 5.03
N MET A 189 -2.20 -9.20 5.07
CA MET A 189 -2.12 -10.45 5.82
C MET A 189 -2.32 -10.19 7.32
N ARG A 190 -1.53 -9.27 7.90
CA ARG A 190 -1.65 -8.87 9.32
C ARG A 190 -3.04 -8.35 9.67
N ARG A 191 -3.69 -7.59 8.76
CA ARG A 191 -5.03 -7.01 8.95
C ARG A 191 -6.17 -8.03 8.85
N TYR A 192 -6.03 -9.06 8.03
CA TYR A 192 -7.13 -9.97 7.67
C TYR A 192 -6.95 -11.42 8.15
N LYS A 193 -5.81 -11.78 8.77
CA LYS A 193 -5.53 -13.11 9.34
C LYS A 193 -6.68 -13.73 10.15
N ALA A 194 -7.35 -12.95 11.00
CA ALA A 194 -8.48 -13.42 11.81
C ALA A 194 -9.72 -13.77 10.97
N LEU A 195 -9.94 -13.07 9.85
CA LEU A 195 -11.00 -13.39 8.91
C LEU A 195 -10.63 -14.58 8.03
N PHE A 196 -9.36 -14.71 7.62
CA PHE A 196 -8.87 -15.89 6.91
C PHE A 196 -9.02 -17.16 7.74
N LYS A 197 -8.59 -17.13 9.01
CA LYS A 197 -8.80 -18.26 9.94
C LYS A 197 -10.30 -18.54 10.16
N LYS A 198 -11.14 -17.51 10.33
CA LYS A 198 -12.58 -17.69 10.55
C LYS A 198 -13.34 -18.30 9.36
N HIS A 199 -12.95 -17.99 8.12
CA HIS A 199 -13.72 -18.35 6.92
C HIS A 199 -13.09 -19.43 6.05
N ASP A 200 -11.80 -19.74 6.23
CA ASP A 200 -11.08 -20.76 5.45
C ASP A 200 -9.89 -21.32 6.26
N GLU A 201 -10.18 -21.81 7.47
CA GLU A 201 -9.18 -22.30 8.43
C GLU A 201 -8.25 -23.36 7.83
N VAL A 202 -8.80 -24.28 7.03
CA VAL A 202 -8.06 -25.42 6.46
C VAL A 202 -7.05 -24.99 5.40
N ARG A 203 -7.44 -24.14 4.43
CA ARG A 203 -6.48 -23.65 3.41
C ARG A 203 -5.51 -22.65 4.01
N PHE A 204 -5.93 -21.85 4.99
CA PHE A 204 -5.07 -20.88 5.65
C PHE A 204 -4.02 -21.55 6.54
N GLY A 205 -4.41 -22.53 7.37
CA GLY A 205 -3.50 -23.33 8.20
C GLY A 205 -2.43 -24.03 7.35
N LYS A 206 -2.86 -24.76 6.32
CA LYS A 206 -1.94 -25.39 5.35
C LYS A 206 -1.01 -24.39 4.67
N TYR A 207 -1.49 -23.19 4.33
CA TYR A 207 -0.63 -22.15 3.78
C TYR A 207 0.45 -21.70 4.77
N LEU A 208 0.13 -21.56 6.06
CA LEU A 208 1.12 -21.23 7.09
C LEU A 208 2.13 -22.37 7.30
N GLU A 209 1.70 -23.64 7.28
CA GLU A 209 2.57 -24.83 7.29
C GLU A 209 3.52 -24.85 6.07
N ASP A 210 3.01 -24.61 4.87
CA ASP A 210 3.81 -24.58 3.64
C ASP A 210 4.78 -23.38 3.62
N VAL A 211 4.47 -22.26 4.27
CA VAL A 211 5.43 -21.15 4.50
C VAL A 211 6.46 -21.51 5.57
N ALA A 212 6.06 -22.13 6.67
CA ALA A 212 6.97 -22.58 7.73
C ALA A 212 8.01 -23.56 7.18
N ALA A 213 7.58 -24.51 6.35
CA ALA A 213 8.40 -25.47 5.61
C ALA A 213 9.13 -24.88 4.37
N GLY A 214 9.00 -23.58 4.09
CA GLY A 214 9.71 -22.88 3.02
C GLY A 214 9.23 -23.17 1.58
N LYS A 215 8.18 -23.98 1.41
CA LYS A 215 7.57 -24.30 0.10
C LYS A 215 6.81 -23.09 -0.47
N ALA A 216 6.18 -22.31 0.40
CA ALA A 216 5.48 -21.07 0.08
C ALA A 216 6.23 -19.85 0.65
N LYS A 217 5.87 -18.65 0.17
CA LYS A 217 6.42 -17.38 0.65
C LYS A 217 5.31 -16.48 1.17
N ILE A 218 5.53 -15.93 2.37
CA ILE A 218 4.76 -14.83 2.92
C ILE A 218 5.43 -13.49 2.58
N ALA A 219 4.64 -12.43 2.45
CA ALA A 219 5.15 -11.08 2.30
C ALA A 219 5.40 -10.45 3.69
N ALA A 220 6.56 -9.82 3.88
CA ALA A 220 6.91 -9.10 5.11
C ALA A 220 7.29 -7.63 4.88
N GLY A 221 8.11 -7.33 3.86
CA GLY A 221 8.88 -6.06 3.70
C GLY A 221 8.13 -4.74 3.50
N ALA A 222 6.84 -4.64 3.82
CA ALA A 222 6.11 -3.39 4.00
C ALA A 222 5.51 -3.24 5.43
N LEU A 223 5.95 -4.09 6.37
CA LEU A 223 5.74 -3.96 7.80
C LEU A 223 7.05 -3.55 8.48
N LEU A 224 6.97 -2.80 9.57
CA LEU A 224 8.11 -2.46 10.43
C LEU A 224 8.31 -3.53 11.53
N PRO A 225 9.51 -3.62 12.18
CA PRO A 225 9.79 -4.66 13.17
C PRO A 225 8.77 -4.68 14.33
N HIS A 226 8.48 -3.50 14.91
CA HIS A 226 7.48 -3.35 15.97
C HIS A 226 6.05 -3.70 15.51
N GLU A 227 5.71 -3.44 14.24
CA GLU A 227 4.39 -3.79 13.70
C GLU A 227 4.14 -5.30 13.61
N ILE A 228 5.20 -6.09 13.54
CA ILE A 228 5.18 -7.56 13.57
C ILE A 228 5.22 -8.03 15.04
N ALA A 229 6.19 -7.53 15.82
CA ALA A 229 6.37 -7.86 17.24
C ALA A 229 5.21 -7.40 18.14
N ALA A 230 4.32 -6.53 17.66
CA ALA A 230 3.13 -6.04 18.37
C ALA A 230 2.23 -7.16 18.95
N ALA A 231 2.24 -8.38 18.39
CA ALA A 231 1.54 -9.52 19.00
C ALA A 231 2.26 -10.00 20.29
N ALA A 232 3.57 -10.21 20.22
CA ALA A 232 4.40 -10.62 21.35
C ALA A 232 4.37 -9.60 22.52
N PHE A 233 4.35 -8.29 22.24
CA PHE A 233 4.18 -7.25 23.28
C PHE A 233 2.85 -7.35 24.04
N ARG A 234 1.81 -8.00 23.48
CA ARG A 234 0.54 -8.29 24.17
C ARG A 234 0.47 -9.72 24.74
N GLY A 235 1.56 -10.50 24.66
CA GLY A 235 1.57 -11.93 25.01
C GLY A 235 0.80 -12.83 24.04
N GLU A 236 0.41 -12.32 22.87
CA GLU A 236 -0.33 -13.07 21.85
C GLU A 236 0.60 -13.94 21.02
N LYS A 237 0.36 -15.25 20.99
CA LYS A 237 0.99 -16.15 19.99
C LYS A 237 0.33 -15.93 18.64
N ASP A 238 1.12 -15.61 17.62
CA ASP A 238 0.62 -15.35 16.27
C ASP A 238 1.55 -15.87 15.18
N ASP A 239 1.20 -17.02 14.61
CA ASP A 239 1.96 -17.70 13.56
C ASP A 239 2.23 -16.81 12.33
N VAL A 240 1.33 -15.85 12.07
CA VAL A 240 1.49 -14.87 10.97
C VAL A 240 2.62 -13.89 11.26
N SER A 241 2.65 -13.29 12.46
CA SER A 241 3.78 -12.44 12.88
C SER A 241 5.10 -13.21 12.89
N GLU A 242 5.16 -14.43 13.45
CA GLU A 242 6.37 -15.25 13.47
C GLU A 242 6.93 -15.52 12.07
N LEU A 243 6.07 -15.92 11.13
CA LEU A 243 6.47 -16.18 9.74
C LEU A 243 6.82 -14.89 8.99
N GLN A 244 6.22 -13.74 9.33
CA GLN A 244 6.62 -12.44 8.78
C GLN A 244 7.94 -11.93 9.37
N TRP A 245 8.22 -12.21 10.65
CA TRP A 245 9.46 -11.89 11.33
C TRP A 245 10.63 -12.68 10.72
N ARG A 246 10.53 -14.02 10.71
CA ARG A 246 11.54 -14.89 10.08
C ARG A 246 11.82 -14.47 8.63
N ARG A 247 10.77 -14.12 7.88
CA ARG A 247 10.87 -13.64 6.49
C ARG A 247 11.60 -12.30 6.36
N MET A 248 11.46 -11.39 7.32
CA MET A 248 12.17 -10.10 7.38
C MET A 248 13.66 -10.31 7.69
N VAL A 249 13.97 -11.10 8.73
CA VAL A 249 15.34 -11.48 9.10
C VAL A 249 16.04 -12.17 7.92
N ASP A 250 15.35 -13.09 7.25
CA ASP A 250 15.79 -13.75 6.02
C ASP A 250 16.13 -12.78 4.87
N ASP A 251 15.40 -11.67 4.72
CA ASP A 251 15.64 -10.67 3.66
C ASP A 251 16.75 -9.67 4.01
N LEU A 252 17.02 -9.46 5.30
CA LEU A 252 18.12 -8.62 5.77
C LEU A 252 19.43 -9.40 5.80
N ARG A 253 19.46 -10.63 6.31
CA ARG A 253 20.64 -11.52 6.30
C ARG A 253 21.17 -11.80 4.88
N LYS A 254 20.30 -11.77 3.87
CA LYS A 254 20.69 -11.88 2.44
C LYS A 254 21.38 -10.63 1.86
N LYS A 255 21.33 -9.49 2.55
CA LYS A 255 22.06 -8.26 2.20
C LYS A 255 23.38 -8.14 2.96
N GLY A 256 23.45 -8.73 4.15
CA GLY A 256 24.63 -8.80 4.99
C GLY A 256 24.28 -9.22 6.42
N SER A 257 25.31 -9.60 7.17
CA SER A 257 25.31 -9.75 8.62
C SER A 257 25.85 -8.48 9.31
N LEU A 258 25.64 -8.36 10.62
CA LEU A 258 26.21 -7.27 11.43
C LEU A 258 27.39 -7.80 12.26
N SER A 259 28.61 -7.46 11.87
CA SER A 259 29.81 -7.77 12.66
C SER A 259 30.00 -6.73 13.77
N ASN A 260 30.32 -7.20 14.99
CA ASN A 260 30.63 -6.36 16.15
C ASN A 260 29.54 -5.33 16.56
N CYS A 261 28.26 -5.62 16.31
CA CYS A 261 27.14 -4.78 16.76
C CYS A 261 26.47 -5.33 18.04
N ILE A 262 26.39 -4.49 19.07
CA ILE A 262 25.54 -4.68 20.26
C ILE A 262 24.32 -3.76 20.17
N ALA A 263 23.18 -4.21 20.69
CA ALA A 263 21.97 -3.40 20.85
C ALA A 263 21.78 -3.04 22.33
N ILE A 264 21.74 -1.74 22.61
CA ILE A 264 21.38 -1.18 23.92
C ILE A 264 20.03 -0.48 23.73
N CYS A 265 19.05 -0.83 24.55
CA CYS A 265 17.67 -0.34 24.42
C CYS A 265 17.27 0.47 25.65
N ASP A 266 16.95 1.74 25.45
CA ASP A 266 16.31 2.57 26.46
C ASP A 266 14.87 2.06 26.71
N VAL A 267 14.61 1.72 27.97
CA VAL A 267 13.29 1.28 28.48
C VAL A 267 12.82 2.15 29.65
N SER A 268 13.42 3.33 29.82
CA SER A 268 13.00 4.32 30.82
C SER A 268 11.53 4.72 30.64
N GLY A 269 10.91 5.26 31.70
CA GLY A 269 9.51 5.69 31.64
C GLY A 269 9.19 6.71 30.53
N SER A 270 10.20 7.45 30.06
CA SER A 270 10.09 8.38 28.93
C SER A 270 9.77 7.69 27.58
N MET A 271 10.16 6.42 27.43
CA MET A 271 9.99 5.62 26.21
C MET A 271 8.61 4.93 26.12
N SER A 272 7.71 5.16 27.08
CA SER A 272 6.42 4.48 27.19
C SER A 272 5.57 4.49 25.91
N GLY A 273 5.03 3.33 25.55
CA GLY A 273 4.19 3.14 24.35
C GLY A 273 5.00 2.71 23.12
N THR A 274 4.70 3.29 21.96
CA THR A 274 5.38 2.94 20.71
C THR A 274 6.91 3.16 20.70
N PRO A 275 7.54 4.11 21.43
CA PRO A 275 9.00 4.23 21.44
C PRO A 275 9.70 2.99 22.01
N ILE A 276 9.22 2.41 23.11
CA ILE A 276 9.76 1.15 23.65
C ILE A 276 9.46 -0.06 22.74
N GLU A 277 8.27 -0.13 22.12
CA GLU A 277 7.96 -1.17 21.12
C GLU A 277 8.94 -1.12 19.93
N VAL A 278 9.25 0.08 19.43
CA VAL A 278 10.23 0.33 18.35
C VAL A 278 11.64 -0.02 18.80
N CYS A 279 12.03 0.42 20.00
CA CYS A 279 13.38 0.22 20.54
C CYS A 279 13.69 -1.27 20.72
N VAL A 280 12.84 -1.99 21.44
CA VAL A 280 13.03 -3.42 21.73
C VAL A 280 12.93 -4.26 20.46
N ALA A 281 11.97 -3.98 19.56
CA ALA A 281 11.87 -4.73 18.30
C ALA A 281 13.08 -4.48 17.37
N LEU A 282 13.67 -3.27 17.38
CA LEU A 282 14.89 -3.02 16.63
C LEU A 282 16.10 -3.72 17.26
N GLY A 283 16.20 -3.74 18.60
CA GLY A 283 17.28 -4.43 19.32
C GLY A 283 17.26 -5.95 19.12
N LEU A 284 16.09 -6.58 19.17
CA LEU A 284 15.90 -7.99 18.83
C LEU A 284 16.35 -8.29 17.38
N LEU A 285 15.94 -7.45 16.42
CA LEU A 285 16.33 -7.60 15.02
C LEU A 285 17.84 -7.47 14.82
N ILE A 286 18.52 -6.58 15.56
CA ILE A 286 19.98 -6.47 15.56
C ILE A 286 20.62 -7.73 16.16
N SER A 287 20.14 -8.24 17.30
CA SER A 287 20.68 -9.47 17.93
C SER A 287 20.60 -10.70 17.03
N GLU A 288 19.53 -10.83 16.23
CA GLU A 288 19.42 -11.91 15.24
C GLU A 288 20.33 -11.71 14.01
N LEU A 289 20.54 -10.48 13.56
CA LEU A 289 21.41 -10.16 12.40
C LEU A 289 22.89 -10.11 12.74
N SER A 290 23.24 -9.93 14.02
CA SER A 290 24.62 -9.93 14.50
C SER A 290 25.31 -11.28 14.34
N GLU A 291 26.63 -11.24 14.17
CA GLU A 291 27.48 -12.44 14.12
C GLU A 291 27.90 -12.92 15.53
N LYS A 292 28.52 -14.10 15.60
CA LYS A 292 29.10 -14.61 16.87
C LYS A 292 30.20 -13.66 17.35
N PRO A 293 30.33 -13.39 18.66
CA PRO A 293 29.73 -14.10 19.79
C PRO A 293 28.33 -13.63 20.22
N TRP A 294 27.74 -12.66 19.51
CA TRP A 294 26.50 -11.95 19.88
C TRP A 294 25.23 -12.57 19.26
N ALA A 295 25.36 -13.22 18.10
CA ALA A 295 24.28 -13.85 17.34
C ALA A 295 23.27 -14.65 18.20
N GLY A 296 22.01 -14.20 18.19
CA GLY A 296 20.88 -14.95 18.77
C GLY A 296 20.83 -15.00 20.30
N LYS A 297 21.66 -14.22 21.00
CA LYS A 297 21.54 -14.05 22.46
C LYS A 297 20.68 -12.83 22.78
N GLY A 298 19.46 -13.08 23.23
CA GLY A 298 18.63 -12.04 23.86
C GLY A 298 19.30 -11.44 25.11
N ASP A 299 20.09 -12.25 25.81
CA ASP A 299 20.81 -11.92 27.06
C ASP A 299 21.87 -10.81 26.94
N HIS A 300 22.15 -10.34 25.71
CA HIS A 300 23.04 -9.20 25.45
C HIS A 300 22.29 -7.94 25.00
N LEU A 301 20.95 -7.96 25.03
CA LEU A 301 20.11 -6.78 24.90
C LEU A 301 20.16 -5.98 26.21
N GLN A 302 21.10 -5.04 26.31
CA GLN A 302 21.22 -4.22 27.51
C GLN A 302 20.03 -3.26 27.60
N LEU A 303 19.09 -3.57 28.50
CA LEU A 303 17.96 -2.71 28.81
C LEU A 303 18.41 -1.62 29.79
N ALA A 304 18.35 -0.36 29.34
CA ALA A 304 18.66 0.80 30.16
C ALA A 304 17.36 1.34 30.80
N SER A 305 17.11 0.97 32.05
CA SER A 305 16.11 1.59 32.92
C SER A 305 16.74 2.77 33.67
N GLY A 306 16.22 3.97 33.46
CA GLY A 306 16.76 5.22 34.00
C GLY A 306 16.38 5.53 35.45
N ASP A 307 16.54 4.58 36.37
CA ASP A 307 16.39 4.82 37.81
C ASP A 307 17.75 5.27 38.41
N PRO A 308 17.84 6.42 39.10
CA PRO A 308 19.13 6.95 39.59
C PRO A 308 19.76 6.24 40.80
N ASP A 309 19.00 5.42 41.53
CA ASP A 309 19.35 4.94 42.88
C ASP A 309 19.68 3.42 42.97
N ASP A 310 19.77 2.70 41.84
CA ASP A 310 20.22 1.29 41.82
C ASP A 310 21.73 1.20 42.09
N GLN A 311 22.12 1.02 43.36
CA GLN A 311 23.52 0.87 43.78
C GLN A 311 24.10 -0.45 43.29
N ARG A 312 24.68 -0.41 42.08
CA ARG A 312 25.50 -1.50 41.55
C ARG A 312 26.81 -1.58 42.31
N GLU A 313 27.10 -2.77 42.84
CA GLU A 313 28.44 -3.14 43.30
C GLU A 313 29.46 -2.89 42.17
N GLU A 314 30.64 -2.39 42.50
CA GLU A 314 31.68 -2.16 41.49
C GLU A 314 32.13 -3.49 40.87
N PRO A 315 32.34 -3.56 39.55
CA PRO A 315 32.92 -4.75 38.93
C PRO A 315 34.34 -4.97 39.47
N PRO A 316 34.76 -6.22 39.75
CA PRO A 316 36.09 -6.50 40.29
C PRO A 316 37.16 -5.98 39.34
N GLY A 317 38.10 -5.19 39.88
CA GLY A 317 39.14 -4.52 39.11
C GLY A 317 40.07 -5.50 38.38
N GLU A 318 40.76 -5.00 37.35
CA GLU A 318 41.51 -5.77 36.34
C GLU A 318 42.71 -6.61 36.87
N ALA A 319 42.86 -6.74 38.20
CA ALA A 319 43.89 -7.53 38.86
C ALA A 319 43.54 -9.04 38.97
N GLU A 320 42.27 -9.42 39.20
CA GLU A 320 41.93 -10.82 39.52
C GLU A 320 41.82 -11.76 38.31
N VAL A 321 41.65 -11.23 37.09
CA VAL A 321 41.54 -12.03 35.85
C VAL A 321 42.88 -12.67 35.42
N ARG A 322 43.96 -12.48 36.20
CA ARG A 322 45.32 -12.99 35.89
C ARG A 322 45.77 -14.22 36.67
N THR A 323 44.87 -14.89 37.40
CA THR A 323 45.18 -16.12 38.16
C THR A 323 44.45 -17.36 37.60
N ALA A 324 44.36 -17.47 36.28
CA ALA A 324 43.97 -18.69 35.57
C ALA A 324 44.85 -18.90 34.33
N HIS A 325 45.20 -20.16 34.03
CA HIS A 325 46.04 -20.57 32.90
C HIS A 325 47.48 -20.00 32.89
N GLY A 326 48.29 -20.45 33.84
CA GLY A 326 49.74 -20.45 33.64
C GLY A 326 50.16 -21.57 32.69
N LEU A 327 50.78 -21.19 31.56
CA LEU A 327 51.79 -21.99 30.84
C LEU A 327 52.71 -20.99 30.13
N GLY A 328 54.01 -21.07 30.39
CA GLY A 328 54.98 -20.11 29.87
C GLY A 328 55.58 -20.51 28.52
N ASN A 329 56.09 -19.52 27.80
CA ASN A 329 57.43 -19.61 27.22
C ASN A 329 57.97 -18.20 26.95
N GLU A 330 59.26 -18.02 27.19
CA GLU A 330 59.99 -16.78 26.88
C GLU A 330 60.21 -16.67 25.37
N HIS A 331 60.17 -15.45 24.83
CA HIS A 331 61.06 -15.03 23.73
C HIS A 331 61.28 -13.50 23.79
N GLN A 332 62.55 -13.10 23.68
CA GLN A 332 63.02 -11.73 23.80
C GLN A 332 62.93 -10.98 22.44
N LEU A 333 62.71 -9.66 22.45
CA LEU A 333 63.58 -8.60 21.87
C LEU A 333 62.83 -7.23 21.83
N PRO A 334 63.53 -6.06 21.72
CA PRO A 334 63.05 -4.83 22.38
C PRO A 334 62.92 -3.57 21.50
N GLY A 335 62.28 -2.53 22.08
CA GLY A 335 62.34 -1.12 21.64
C GLY A 335 60.97 -0.47 21.41
N GLY A 336 60.70 0.78 21.81
CA GLY A 336 61.52 1.72 22.58
C GLY A 336 60.92 3.13 22.69
N VAL A 337 61.61 4.03 23.41
CA VAL A 337 61.31 5.48 23.58
C VAL A 337 60.14 5.83 24.54
N ARG A 338 60.21 7.01 25.17
CA ARG A 338 59.36 7.50 26.28
C ARG A 338 58.50 8.71 25.87
N PRO A 339 57.39 9.00 26.56
CA PRO A 339 56.61 10.24 26.40
C PRO A 339 57.24 11.44 27.13
N HIS A 340 56.81 12.66 26.77
CA HIS A 340 57.11 13.92 27.46
C HIS A 340 55.85 14.51 28.16
N PRO A 341 56.00 15.40 29.17
CA PRO A 341 54.94 15.72 30.15
C PRO A 341 54.13 17.01 29.84
N PRO A 342 53.03 17.28 30.58
CA PRO A 342 52.10 18.39 30.32
C PRO A 342 52.22 19.60 31.28
N HIS A 343 51.71 20.74 30.81
CA HIS A 343 51.20 21.89 31.59
C HIS A 343 49.84 22.27 30.96
N GLY A 344 48.79 22.76 31.64
CA GLY A 344 48.74 23.77 32.71
C GLY A 344 48.61 25.17 32.07
N GLY A 345 47.59 26.01 32.31
CA GLY A 345 46.39 25.91 33.15
C GLY A 345 46.03 27.28 33.73
N GLY A 346 45.01 27.98 33.20
CA GLY A 346 44.67 29.34 33.66
C GLY A 346 43.50 30.02 32.92
N ARG A 347 42.56 30.56 33.71
CA ARG A 347 41.35 31.37 33.38
C ARG A 347 41.67 32.89 33.37
N PRO A 348 40.73 33.83 33.09
CA PRO A 348 39.46 33.80 32.32
C PRO A 348 39.19 35.07 31.44
N ALA A 349 37.96 35.15 30.90
CA ALA A 349 37.10 36.34 30.78
C ALA A 349 37.23 37.33 29.59
N ALA A 350 36.15 37.39 28.79
CA ALA A 350 35.44 38.61 28.38
C ALA A 350 33.98 38.24 28.04
N ALA A 351 33.05 39.18 28.14
CA ALA A 351 31.65 39.00 27.73
C ALA A 351 31.41 39.53 26.31
N GLY A 352 30.37 39.03 25.65
CA GLY A 352 29.91 39.49 24.34
C GLY A 352 28.55 38.88 24.02
N GLU A 353 27.50 39.70 24.08
CA GLU A 353 26.17 39.36 23.60
C GLU A 353 26.14 39.41 22.07
N ASP A 354 25.44 38.48 21.42
CA ASP A 354 24.29 38.81 20.53
C ASP A 354 23.70 37.54 19.89
N ASP A 355 22.44 37.64 19.48
CA ASP A 355 21.55 36.48 19.32
C ASP A 355 20.98 36.31 17.88
N GLN A 356 20.68 35.05 17.54
CA GLN A 356 19.93 34.56 16.35
C GLN A 356 20.55 34.84 14.96
N GLY A 357 20.51 33.91 14.00
CA GLY A 357 19.84 32.60 14.01
C GLY A 357 19.41 32.15 12.61
N ARG A 358 20.27 32.25 11.60
CA ARG A 358 19.89 32.02 10.19
C ARG A 358 20.44 30.71 9.60
N VAL A 359 19.90 29.58 10.06
CA VAL A 359 20.31 28.24 9.62
C VAL A 359 20.05 28.04 8.12
N ARG A 360 21.11 27.91 7.32
CA ARG A 360 21.05 27.39 5.95
C ARG A 360 21.17 25.86 5.99
N VAL A 361 20.15 25.17 5.46
CA VAL A 361 20.21 23.71 5.24
C VAL A 361 21.12 23.42 4.04
N GLN A 362 22.25 22.76 4.27
CA GLN A 362 23.20 22.39 3.22
C GLN A 362 23.08 20.89 2.91
N ARG A 363 22.49 20.54 1.77
CA ARG A 363 22.35 19.15 1.32
C ARG A 363 23.62 18.69 0.60
N HIS A 364 24.38 17.78 1.20
CA HIS A 364 25.44 17.07 0.49
C HIS A 364 24.84 15.99 -0.41
N GLY A 365 24.84 16.23 -1.73
CA GLY A 365 24.55 15.22 -2.74
C GLY A 365 25.86 14.61 -3.28
N VAL A 366 26.03 13.30 -3.13
CA VAL A 366 27.14 12.56 -3.75
C VAL A 366 26.88 12.46 -5.26
N ARG A 367 27.87 12.83 -6.08
CA ARG A 367 27.85 12.59 -7.53
C ARG A 367 28.48 11.22 -7.84
N PRO A 368 27.92 10.43 -8.77
CA PRO A 368 28.63 9.28 -9.33
C PRO A 368 29.76 9.73 -10.24
N SER A 369 30.83 8.94 -10.31
CA SER A 369 31.91 9.12 -11.27
C SER A 369 31.50 8.65 -12.68
N VAL A 370 32.02 9.33 -13.69
CA VAL A 370 31.97 8.91 -15.11
C VAL A 370 33.42 8.83 -15.57
N GLY A 371 33.80 7.71 -16.20
CA GLY A 371 35.15 7.50 -16.71
C GLY A 371 35.40 8.21 -18.04
N GLU A 372 36.61 8.70 -18.24
CA GLU A 372 37.07 9.28 -19.50
C GLU A 372 37.47 8.19 -20.51
N PRO A 373 37.20 8.37 -21.81
CA PRO A 373 37.87 7.63 -22.87
C PRO A 373 39.22 8.28 -23.20
N GLY A 374 40.30 7.50 -23.16
CA GLY A 374 41.62 7.99 -23.59
C GLY A 374 41.73 8.12 -25.11
N ALA A 375 42.42 9.17 -25.57
CA ALA A 375 42.81 9.36 -26.97
C ALA A 375 44.32 9.65 -27.07
N VAL A 376 44.99 9.07 -28.07
CA VAL A 376 46.41 9.27 -28.39
C VAL A 376 46.55 9.19 -29.92
N GLY A 377 47.36 10.08 -30.51
CA GLY A 377 47.46 10.29 -31.97
C GLY A 377 46.83 11.65 -32.34
N ASP A 378 47.59 12.71 -32.61
CA ASP A 378 49.07 12.87 -32.59
C ASP A 378 49.51 13.96 -31.60
#